data_AF-A0A6V7IY42-F1
#
_entry.id   AF-A0A6V7IY42-F1
#
_cell.length_a   1.000
_cell.length_b   1.000
_cell.length_c   1.000
_cell.angle_alpha   90.00
_cell.angle_beta   90.00
_cell.angle_gamma   90.00
#
_symmetry.space_group_name_H-M   'P 1'
#
loop_
_entity.id
_entity.type
_entity.pdbx_description
1 polymer ?
#
loop_
_entity_poly.entity_id
_entity_poly.type
_entity_poly.pdbx_seq_one_letter_code
_entity_poly.pdbx_strand_id
1 'polypeptide(L)' 'YMVASKDLEAGEEILTELPFVVGPKASTYPLCLSCYTPWPPAEGTTPLCPRCHWPVCNDECANAPQHKDYECP' A
#
# COMPACT_ATOMS: atom_id res chain seq x y z
N TYR A 1 11.21 21.14 -11.15
CA TYR A 1 12.10 20.49 -12.12
C TYR A 1 13.42 20.20 -11.41
N MET A 2 14.11 19.10 -11.71
CA MET A 2 15.39 18.72 -11.09
C MET A 2 16.49 18.71 -12.15
N VAL A 3 17.69 19.15 -11.78
CA VAL A 3 18.90 19.15 -12.64
C VAL A 3 20.03 18.49 -11.87
N ALA A 4 20.75 17.57 -12.51
CA ALA A 4 21.93 16.95 -11.91
C ALA A 4 23.05 17.99 -11.73
N SER A 5 23.63 18.07 -10.53
CA SER A 5 24.76 18.95 -10.22
C SER A 5 26.13 18.29 -10.42
N LYS A 6 26.15 17.02 -10.85
CA LYS A 6 27.33 16.20 -11.06
C LYS A 6 27.04 15.12 -12.12
N ASP A 7 28.10 14.50 -12.62
CA ASP A 7 27.98 13.27 -13.42
C ASP A 7 27.43 12.12 -12.56
N LEU A 8 26.58 11.29 -13.17
CA LEU A 8 25.90 10.16 -12.52
C LEU A 8 26.38 8.85 -13.13
N GLU A 9 26.63 7.86 -12.28
CA GLU A 9 26.99 6.51 -12.72
C GLU A 9 25.74 5.65 -13.01
N ALA A 10 25.89 4.62 -13.84
CA ALA A 10 24.77 3.72 -14.15
C ALA A 10 24.33 2.95 -12.89
N GLY A 11 23.08 3.12 -12.49
CA GLY A 11 22.51 2.51 -11.29
C GLY A 11 22.65 3.34 -10.02
N GLU A 12 23.17 4.57 -10.10
CA GLU A 12 23.24 5.48 -8.96
C GLU A 12 21.84 5.89 -8.47
N GLU A 13 21.62 5.84 -7.15
CA GLU A 13 20.40 6.36 -6.51
C GLU A 13 20.45 7.90 -6.46
N ILE A 14 19.53 8.55 -7.19
CA ILE A 14 19.53 10.01 -7.36
C ILE A 14 18.69 10.72 -6.27
N LEU A 15 17.59 10.08 -5.84
CA LEU A 15 16.65 10.62 -4.86
C LEU A 15 15.91 9.47 -4.19
N THR A 16 15.81 9.54 -2.86
CA THR A 16 14.92 8.71 -2.05
C THR A 16 14.12 9.60 -1.13
N GLU A 17 12.81 9.41 -1.12
CA GLU A 17 11.89 10.15 -0.25
C GLU A 17 10.82 9.22 0.33
N LEU A 18 10.24 9.64 1.45
CA LEU A 18 9.06 8.98 2.01
C LEU A 18 7.81 9.49 1.28
N PRO A 19 6.85 8.59 0.94
CA PRO A 19 5.61 9.02 0.32
C PRO A 19 4.78 9.86 1.29
N PHE A 20 4.09 10.87 0.77
CA PHE A 20 3.18 11.68 1.57
C PHE A 20 1.91 10.90 1.97
N VAL A 21 1.37 10.11 1.04
CA VAL A 21 0.22 9.22 1.24
C VAL A 21 0.45 7.95 0.45
N VAL A 22 0.05 6.80 1.01
CA VAL A 22 0.05 5.51 0.33
C VAL A 22 -1.36 4.93 0.39
N GLY A 23 -1.80 4.31 -0.70
CA GLY A 23 -3.08 3.63 -0.76
C GLY A 23 -3.40 3.12 -2.17
N PRO A 24 -4.43 2.28 -2.33
CA PRO A 24 -4.90 1.85 -3.65
C PRO A 24 -5.37 3.03 -4.50
N LYS A 25 -5.09 3.00 -5.80
CA LYS A 25 -5.62 4.00 -6.72
C LYS A 25 -7.12 3.76 -6.93
N ALA A 26 -7.92 4.82 -7.02
CA ALA A 26 -9.39 4.73 -7.11
C ALA A 26 -9.92 3.92 -8.31
N SER A 27 -9.13 3.75 -9.38
CA SER A 27 -9.51 3.03 -10.60
C SER A 27 -8.67 1.76 -10.79
N THR A 28 -8.60 0.93 -9.75
CA THR A 28 -8.00 -0.42 -9.82
C THR A 28 -9.07 -1.47 -9.56
N TYR A 29 -8.74 -2.74 -9.86
CA TYR A 29 -9.46 -3.85 -9.23
C TYR A 29 -9.29 -3.78 -7.70
N PRO A 30 -10.16 -4.43 -6.91
CA PRO A 30 -10.07 -4.38 -5.45
C PRO A 30 -8.71 -4.89 -4.96
N LEU A 31 -8.09 -4.12 -4.07
CA LEU A 31 -6.82 -4.46 -3.44
C LEU A 31 -7.00 -4.54 -1.92
N CYS A 32 -6.13 -5.33 -1.28
CA CYS A 32 -5.94 -5.24 0.16
C CYS A 32 -5.40 -3.85 0.52
N LEU A 33 -5.98 -3.22 1.55
CA LEU A 33 -5.56 -1.88 1.98
C LEU A 33 -4.15 -1.82 2.58
N SER A 34 -3.56 -2.97 2.94
CA SER A 34 -2.25 -3.00 3.60
C SER A 34 -1.13 -3.41 2.66
N CYS A 35 -1.29 -4.54 1.96
CA CYS A 35 -0.24 -5.11 1.11
C CYS A 35 -0.45 -4.81 -0.38
N TYR A 36 -1.57 -4.19 -0.75
CA TYR A 36 -1.90 -3.80 -2.13
C TYR A 36 -1.91 -4.95 -3.15
N THR A 37 -2.03 -6.19 -2.70
CA THR A 37 -2.25 -7.34 -3.59
C THR A 37 -3.73 -7.43 -3.99
N PRO A 38 -4.05 -8.12 -5.11
CA PRO A 38 -5.42 -8.39 -5.50
C PRO A 38 -6.25 -8.99 -4.36
N TRP A 39 -7.45 -8.45 -4.18
CA TRP A 39 -8.42 -8.92 -3.20
C TRP A 39 -9.71 -9.37 -3.91
N PRO A 40 -10.32 -10.50 -3.50
CA PRO A 40 -9.89 -11.39 -2.42
C PRO A 40 -8.67 -12.26 -2.80
N PRO A 41 -7.91 -12.75 -1.81
CA PRO A 41 -6.70 -13.56 -2.06
C PRO A 41 -7.00 -14.96 -2.63
N ALA A 42 -8.22 -15.46 -2.44
CA ALA A 42 -8.69 -16.72 -2.99
C ALA A 42 -10.17 -16.61 -3.38
N GLU A 43 -10.58 -17.34 -4.43
CA GLU A 43 -11.97 -17.39 -4.87
C GLU A 43 -12.90 -17.89 -3.75
N GLY A 44 -14.07 -17.29 -3.64
CA GLY A 44 -15.05 -17.62 -2.59
C GLY A 44 -14.72 -17.06 -1.20
N THR A 45 -13.59 -16.38 -1.01
CA THR A 45 -13.25 -15.70 0.24
C THR A 45 -13.53 -14.20 0.14
N THR A 46 -13.89 -13.57 1.25
CA THR A 46 -14.03 -12.10 1.36
C THR A 46 -13.50 -11.64 2.72
N PRO A 47 -12.19 -11.80 2.99
CA PRO A 47 -11.63 -11.40 4.27
C PRO A 47 -11.73 -9.88 4.44
N LEU A 48 -12.24 -9.46 5.60
CA LEU A 48 -12.43 -8.05 5.95
C LEU A 48 -11.78 -7.79 7.31
N CYS A 49 -11.41 -6.55 7.55
CA CYS A 49 -10.86 -6.14 8.84
C CYS A 49 -11.93 -6.35 9.92
N PRO A 50 -11.64 -7.05 11.04
CA PRO A 50 -12.64 -7.35 12.06
C PRO A 50 -13.15 -6.11 12.81
N ARG A 51 -12.46 -4.96 12.68
CA ARG A 51 -12.84 -3.69 13.31
C ARG A 51 -13.70 -2.83 12.39
N CYS A 52 -13.19 -2.52 11.19
CA CYS A 52 -13.84 -1.57 10.28
C CYS A 52 -14.53 -2.19 9.08
N HIS A 53 -14.40 -3.51 8.89
CA HIS A 53 -14.97 -4.27 7.77
C HIS A 53 -14.47 -3.84 6.38
N TRP A 54 -13.32 -3.16 6.32
CA TRP A 54 -12.66 -2.81 5.05
C TRP A 54 -11.79 -3.97 4.52
N PRO A 55 -11.53 -4.04 3.20
CA PRO A 55 -10.86 -5.18 2.59
C PRO A 55 -9.39 -5.31 3.02
N VAL A 56 -9.07 -6.44 3.64
CA VAL A 56 -7.70 -6.86 4.01
C VAL A 56 -7.55 -8.35 3.77
N CYS A 57 -6.34 -8.84 3.49
CA CYS A 57 -6.14 -10.27 3.19
C CYS A 57 -6.29 -11.18 4.41
N ASN A 58 -5.86 -10.71 5.58
CA ASN A 58 -5.74 -11.50 6.81
C ASN A 58 -5.51 -10.59 8.04
N ASP A 59 -5.34 -11.18 9.22
CA ASP A 59 -5.10 -10.47 10.47
C ASP A 59 -3.79 -9.67 10.48
N GLU A 60 -2.76 -10.11 9.75
CA GLU A 60 -1.52 -9.36 9.61
C GLU A 60 -1.78 -8.03 8.90
N CYS A 61 -2.53 -8.06 7.78
CA CYS A 61 -2.96 -6.84 7.08
C CYS A 61 -3.90 -5.98 7.95
N ALA A 62 -4.84 -6.59 8.68
CA ALA A 62 -5.71 -5.86 9.59
C ALA A 62 -4.97 -5.10 10.72
N ASN A 63 -3.76 -5.56 11.07
CA ASN A 63 -2.90 -4.99 12.09
C ASN A 63 -1.69 -4.21 11.53
N ALA A 64 -1.53 -4.15 10.21
CA ALA A 64 -0.44 -3.42 9.59
C ALA A 64 -0.59 -1.91 9.90
N PRO A 65 0.48 -1.20 10.33
CA PRO A 65 0.40 0.17 10.82
C PRO A 65 -0.32 1.15 9.89
N GLN A 66 -0.05 1.07 8.58
CA GLN A 66 -0.69 1.89 7.56
C GLN A 66 -2.22 1.80 7.59
N HIS A 67 -2.76 0.61 7.85
CA HIS A 67 -4.19 0.41 7.98
C HIS A 67 -4.65 0.67 9.42
N LYS A 68 -4.05 -0.03 10.40
CA LYS A 68 -4.48 -0.04 11.80
C LYS A 68 -4.44 1.33 12.47
N ASP A 69 -3.41 2.13 12.21
CA ASP A 69 -3.16 3.36 12.94
C ASP A 69 -3.66 4.61 12.20
N TYR A 70 -3.87 4.53 10.87
CA TYR A 70 -4.19 5.70 10.04
C TYR A 70 -5.50 5.61 9.25
N GLU A 71 -5.96 4.41 8.88
CA GLU A 71 -7.19 4.23 8.09
C GLU A 71 -8.34 3.61 8.90
N CYS A 72 -8.01 2.74 9.85
CA CYS A 72 -8.97 1.99 10.65
C CYS A 72 -9.52 2.88 11.78
N PRO A 73 -10.84 3.13 11.86
CA PRO A 73 -11.47 3.93 12.91
C PRO A 73 -11.40 3.32 14.32
#